data_AF-A0A6V7MC08-F1
#
_entry.id   AF-A0A6V7MC08-F1
#
_cell.length_a   1.000
_cell.length_b   1.000
_cell.length_c   1.000
_cell.angle_alpha   90.00
_cell.angle_beta   90.00
_cell.angle_gamma   90.00
#
_symmetry.space_group_name_H-M   'P 1'
#
loop_
_entity.id
_entity.type
_entity.pdbx_description
1 polymer ?
#
loop_
_entity_poly.entity_id
_entity_poly.type
_entity_poly.pdbx_seq_one_letter_code
_entity_poly.pdbx_strand_id
1 'polypeptide(L)'
;GWKSEGGNPACLADVDECAGKQAVCSVNPRVECINLRGSYHCGNCPPGYTGNGHTCDDINECLEDNGGCSVSPRVKCYNIP
;
A
#
# COMPACT_ATOMS: atom_id res chain seq x y z
N GLY A 1 -13.47 -12.37 1.36
CA GLY A 1 -14.96 -12.42 1.33
C GLY A 1 -15.40 -13.81 0.91
N TRP A 2 -16.69 -14.08 0.66
CA TRP A 2 -17.14 -15.43 0.26
C TRP A 2 -17.92 -15.43 -1.04
N LYS A 3 -17.68 -16.42 -1.90
CA LYS A 3 -18.38 -16.67 -3.16
C LYS A 3 -18.93 -18.10 -3.21
N SER A 4 -19.94 -18.31 -4.03
CA SER A 4 -20.42 -19.64 -4.40
C SER A 4 -19.58 -20.22 -5.54
N GLU A 5 -19.44 -21.54 -5.56
CA GLU A 5 -18.81 -22.27 -6.66
C GLU A 5 -19.81 -23.32 -7.19
N GLY A 6 -19.98 -23.36 -8.51
CA GLY A 6 -20.58 -24.52 -9.20
C GLY A 6 -22.01 -24.89 -8.77
N GLY A 7 -22.95 -23.93 -8.76
CA GLY A 7 -24.37 -24.21 -8.55
C GLY A 7 -24.79 -24.57 -7.11
N ASN A 8 -23.85 -24.61 -6.17
CA ASN A 8 -24.16 -24.67 -4.75
C ASN A 8 -24.56 -23.25 -4.27
N PRO A 9 -25.75 -23.06 -3.66
CA PRO A 9 -26.16 -21.76 -3.12
C PRO A 9 -25.34 -21.32 -1.89
N ALA A 10 -24.52 -22.21 -1.31
CA ALA A 10 -23.68 -21.89 -0.17
C ALA A 10 -22.41 -21.13 -0.59
N CYS A 11 -22.14 -20.01 0.09
CA CYS A 11 -20.91 -19.22 -0.07
C CYS A 11 -19.76 -19.84 0.73
N LEU A 12 -19.20 -20.93 0.22
CA LEU A 12 -18.14 -21.70 0.89
C LEU A 12 -16.74 -21.43 0.35
N ALA A 13 -16.63 -20.80 -0.83
CA ALA A 13 -15.35 -20.51 -1.43
C ALA A 13 -14.91 -19.11 -1.04
N ASP A 14 -13.63 -18.98 -0.72
CA ASP A 14 -13.04 -17.69 -0.42
C ASP A 14 -12.92 -16.86 -1.70
N VAL A 15 -13.21 -15.57 -1.60
CA VAL A 15 -12.91 -14.61 -2.66
C VAL A 15 -11.47 -14.19 -2.46
N ASP A 16 -10.62 -14.51 -3.43
CA ASP A 16 -9.26 -13.98 -3.44
C ASP A 16 -9.30 -12.52 -3.91
N GLU A 17 -9.32 -11.60 -2.95
CA GLU A 17 -9.30 -10.17 -3.24
C GLU A 17 -7.98 -9.73 -3.89
N CYS A 18 -6.88 -10.44 -3.66
CA CYS A 18 -5.56 -10.11 -4.19
C CYS A 18 -5.35 -10.58 -5.64
N ALA A 19 -6.06 -11.61 -6.10
CA ALA A 19 -6.01 -12.10 -7.48
C ALA A 19 -6.92 -11.31 -8.45
N GLY A 20 -7.71 -10.36 -7.95
CA GLY A 20 -8.66 -9.57 -8.74
C GLY A 20 -8.01 -8.48 -9.61
N LYS A 21 -8.80 -7.95 -10.57
CA LYS A 21 -8.41 -6.78 -11.39
C LYS A 21 -8.49 -5.43 -10.64
N GLN A 22 -9.12 -5.41 -9.47
CA GLN A 22 -9.25 -4.21 -8.67
C GLN A 22 -8.04 -4.09 -7.74
N ALA A 23 -7.32 -2.97 -7.82
CA ALA A 23 -6.23 -2.68 -6.90
C ALA A 23 -6.83 -2.43 -5.50
N VAL A 24 -6.72 -3.43 -4.63
CA VAL A 24 -7.23 -3.36 -3.25
C VAL A 24 -6.21 -2.76 -2.29
N CYS A 25 -4.92 -3.00 -2.56
CA CYS A 25 -3.80 -2.38 -1.88
C CYS A 25 -3.12 -1.35 -2.79
N SER A 26 -2.27 -0.50 -2.22
CA SER A 26 -1.54 0.52 -2.96
C SER A 26 -0.70 -0.12 -4.07
N VAL A 27 -0.82 0.42 -5.29
CA VAL A 27 -0.04 -0.02 -6.46
C VAL A 27 1.15 0.88 -6.72
N ASN A 28 1.08 2.14 -6.27
CA ASN A 28 2.10 3.16 -6.42
C ASN A 28 2.18 3.99 -5.13
N PRO A 29 3.09 3.67 -4.21
CA PRO A 29 4.04 2.56 -4.26
C PRO A 29 3.35 1.20 -4.08
N ARG A 30 4.00 0.14 -4.55
CA ARG A 30 3.43 -1.21 -4.46
C ARG A 30 3.48 -1.72 -3.02
N VAL A 31 2.32 -2.14 -2.51
CA VAL A 31 2.16 -2.81 -1.22
C VAL A 31 1.77 -4.27 -1.44
N GLU A 32 2.27 -5.16 -0.59
CA GLU A 32 1.90 -6.57 -0.62
C GLU A 32 0.43 -6.77 -0.20
N CYS A 33 -0.31 -7.54 -0.99
CA CYS A 33 -1.67 -7.98 -0.67
C CYS A 33 -1.63 -9.43 -0.20
N ILE A 34 -2.19 -9.67 0.98
CA ILE A 34 -2.26 -10.99 1.60
C ILE A 34 -3.72 -11.42 1.65
N ASN A 35 -4.06 -12.46 0.89
CA ASN A 35 -5.41 -13.02 0.91
C ASN A 35 -5.61 -13.87 2.17
N LEU A 36 -6.72 -13.67 2.89
CA LEU A 36 -7.08 -14.38 4.12
C LEU A 36 -8.44 -15.04 3.92
N ARG A 37 -8.75 -16.08 4.71
CA ARG A 37 -10.10 -16.66 4.62
C ARG A 37 -11.16 -15.65 5.07
N GLY A 38 -12.05 -15.29 4.16
CA GLY A 38 -13.14 -14.35 4.37
C GLY A 38 -12.74 -12.87 4.27
N SER A 39 -11.45 -12.53 4.08
CA SER A 39 -10.95 -11.15 4.05
C SER A 39 -9.59 -11.05 3.36
N TYR A 40 -9.00 -9.87 3.31
CA TYR A 40 -7.63 -9.67 2.90
C TYR A 40 -6.94 -8.68 3.85
N HIS A 41 -5.61 -8.58 3.72
CA HIS A 41 -4.81 -7.61 4.44
C HIS A 41 -3.79 -7.00 3.50
N CYS A 42 -3.70 -5.67 3.50
CA CYS A 42 -2.61 -4.95 2.86
C CYS A 42 -1.47 -4.80 3.86
N GLY A 43 -0.25 -5.10 3.43
CA GLY A 43 0.95 -4.86 4.22
C GLY A 43 1.19 -3.37 4.49
N ASN A 44 2.28 -3.07 5.17
CA ASN A 44 2.66 -1.69 5.46
C ASN A 44 3.13 -0.97 4.18
N CYS A 45 3.00 0.36 4.17
CA CYS A 45 3.64 1.19 3.16
C CYS A 45 5.16 0.95 3.16
N PRO A 46 5.80 0.97 1.98
CA PRO A 46 7.25 0.80 1.90
C PRO A 46 7.99 1.96 2.58
N PRO A 47 9.27 1.78 2.92
CA PRO A 47 10.10 2.86 3.47
C PRO A 47 10.06 4.10 2.56
N GLY A 48 9.99 5.30 3.15
CA GLY A 48 9.79 6.55 2.42
C GLY A 48 8.31 6.92 2.23
N TYR A 49 7.36 6.04 2.57
CA TYR A 49 5.93 6.31 2.44
C TYR A 49 5.18 6.14 3.75
N THR A 50 4.07 6.87 3.89
CA THR A 50 3.15 6.81 5.02
C THR A 50 1.74 6.51 4.55
N GLY A 51 0.94 5.87 5.39
CA GLY A 51 -0.44 5.52 5.06
C GLY A 51 -0.90 4.20 5.67
N ASN A 52 -1.94 3.62 5.08
CA ASN A 52 -2.63 2.44 5.62
C ASN A 52 -2.43 1.18 4.76
N GLY A 53 -1.48 1.18 3.82
CA GLY A 53 -1.23 0.07 2.90
C GLY A 53 -2.20 0.00 1.70
N HIS A 54 -3.40 0.58 1.83
CA HIS A 54 -4.33 0.78 0.71
C HIS A 54 -3.97 2.03 -0.08
N THR A 55 -3.66 3.10 0.64
CA THR A 55 -3.12 4.35 0.11
C THR A 55 -1.82 4.61 0.84
N CYS A 56 -0.76 4.86 0.06
CA CYS A 56 0.55 5.21 0.57
C CYS A 56 0.99 6.51 -0.10
N ASP A 57 1.21 7.53 0.71
CA ASP A 57 1.67 8.83 0.29
C ASP A 57 3.16 8.96 0.57
N ASP A 58 3.86 9.59 -0.35
CA ASP A 58 5.29 9.85 -0.27
C ASP A 58 5.62 10.81 0.91
N ILE A 59 6.61 10.45 1.72
CA ILE A 59 7.05 11.26 2.85
C ILE A 59 8.07 12.27 2.35
N ASN A 60 7.70 13.55 2.41
CA ASN A 60 8.63 14.60 2.01
C ASN A 60 9.70 14.88 3.07
N GLU A 61 10.88 14.27 2.93
CA GLU A 61 11.97 14.41 3.90
C GLU A 61 12.55 15.82 3.95
N CYS A 62 12.35 16.62 2.89
CA CYS A 62 12.81 18.01 2.86
C CYS A 62 12.02 18.93 3.80
N LEU A 63 10.84 18.51 4.27
CA LEU A 63 10.04 19.30 5.21
C LEU A 63 10.67 19.35 6.61
N GLU A 64 11.43 18.33 6.97
CA GLU A 64 12.12 18.22 8.25
C GLU A 64 13.62 18.50 8.05
N ASP A 65 14.12 19.57 8.67
CA ASP A 65 15.55 19.96 8.65
C ASP A 65 16.22 19.93 7.26
N ASN A 66 15.49 20.33 6.20
CA ASN A 66 15.97 20.30 4.81
C ASN A 66 16.50 18.91 4.39
N GLY A 67 15.92 17.82 4.91
CA GLY A 67 16.38 16.45 4.68
C GLY A 67 17.81 16.20 5.16
N GLY A 68 18.29 16.96 6.15
CA GLY A 68 19.67 16.94 6.62
C GLY A 68 20.67 17.60 5.66
N CYS A 69 20.21 18.24 4.59
CA CYS A 69 21.08 18.93 3.64
C CYS A 69 21.57 20.26 4.22
N SER A 70 22.82 20.64 3.89
CA SER A 70 23.44 21.89 4.36
C SER A 70 22.58 23.11 4.06
N VAL A 71 22.32 23.93 5.09
CA VAL A 71 21.60 25.20 4.96
C VAL A 71 22.57 26.39 4.80
N SER A 72 23.86 26.21 5.09
CA SER A 72 24.91 27.23 4.93
C SER A 72 26.29 26.59 4.68
N PRO A 73 26.81 26.60 3.43
CA PRO A 73 26.16 27.10 2.22
C PRO A 73 24.91 26.25 1.88
N ARG A 74 23.88 26.90 1.33
CA ARG A 74 22.59 26.24 1.10
C ARG A 74 22.67 25.25 -0.06
N VAL A 75 22.27 24.01 0.19
CA VAL A 75 22.05 22.95 -0.80
C VAL A 75 20.55 22.73 -0.93
N LYS A 76 20.05 22.65 -2.16
CA LYS A 76 18.64 22.40 -2.42
C LYS A 76 18.33 20.92 -2.15
N CYS A 77 17.42 20.67 -1.22
CA CYS A 77 16.84 19.34 -1.01
C CYS A 77 15.83 19.02 -2.11
N TYR A 78 15.73 17.73 -2.44
CA TYR A 78 14.74 17.16 -3.35
C TYR A 78 14.07 15.99 -2.64
N ASN A 79 12.75 15.96 -2.70
CA ASN A 79 11.95 14.89 -2.14
C ASN A 79 12.26 13.56 -2.83
N ILE A 80 12.47 12.48 -2.07
CA ILE A 80 12.86 11.18 -2.61
C ILE A 80 11.72 10.17 -2.37
N PRO A 81 11.03 9.73 -3.44
CA PRO A 81 10.07 8.65 -3.35
C PRO A 81 10.70 7.27 -3.18
#